data_AF-A0A9D6F3E2-F1
#
_entry.id   AF-A0A9D6F3E2-F1
#
_cell.length_a   1.000
_cell.length_b   1.000
_cell.length_c   1.000
_cell.angle_alpha   90.00
_cell.angle_beta   90.00
_cell.angle_gamma   90.00
#
_symmetry.space_group_name_H-M   'P 1'
#
loop_
_entity.id
_entity.type
_entity.pdbx_description
1 polymer ?
#
loop_
_entity_poly.entity_id
_entity_poly.type
_entity_poly.pdbx_seq_one_letter_code
_entity_poly.pdbx_strand_id
1 'polypeptide(L)'
;MNPRTRAVLIAAVTLLASGALYHALARDSAELNNAATRVAQVPTVVGDWDARDVTTDHAAFAQAGANAYWMRVYENRKTKTEVLVILMTGRSGKMAVHTPEICYGGAGYELRETPAAVAFTADGADRFWTAHFAKPGGAVQHLRLFWAWNARGEWKASTVPRWQFLGEPLLYKLYVSRGLEPGPGVAPTNDPAAQFLREFLPVVNRTLFGSERAS
;
A
#
# COMPACT_ATOMS: atom_id res chain seq x y z
N MET A 1 6.79 -54.00 -13.19
CA MET A 1 7.49 -52.78 -12.74
C MET A 1 7.85 -52.94 -11.27
N ASN A 2 9.14 -52.86 -10.92
CA ASN A 2 9.60 -53.09 -9.55
C ASN A 2 9.18 -51.92 -8.62
N PRO A 3 9.11 -52.12 -7.30
CA PRO A 3 8.62 -51.10 -6.36
C PRO A 3 9.50 -49.84 -6.35
N ARG A 4 10.79 -49.94 -6.67
CA ARG A 4 11.70 -48.81 -6.79
C ARG A 4 11.36 -47.93 -7.99
N THR A 5 11.10 -48.51 -9.15
CA THR A 5 10.65 -47.79 -10.35
C THR A 5 9.31 -47.10 -10.12
N ARG A 6 8.36 -47.75 -9.42
CA ARG A 6 7.08 -47.13 -9.02
C ARG A 6 7.31 -45.92 -8.12
N ALA A 7 8.15 -46.06 -7.09
CA ALA A 7 8.44 -44.97 -6.15
C ALA A 7 9.11 -43.78 -6.86
N VAL A 8 10.08 -44.03 -7.75
CA VAL A 8 10.76 -42.98 -8.53
C VAL A 8 9.77 -42.26 -9.45
N LEU A 9 8.88 -42.99 -10.14
CA LEU A 9 7.88 -42.39 -11.00
C LEU A 9 6.88 -41.53 -10.21
N ILE A 10 6.40 -42.01 -9.06
CA ILE A 10 5.51 -41.23 -8.19
C ILE A 10 6.21 -39.95 -7.72
N ALA A 11 7.45 -40.04 -7.24
CA ALA A 11 8.19 -38.86 -6.79
C ALA A 11 8.40 -37.85 -7.93
N ALA A 12 8.76 -38.32 -9.13
CA ALA A 12 8.93 -37.47 -10.30
C ALA A 12 7.62 -36.79 -10.72
N VAL A 13 6.51 -37.53 -10.76
CA VAL A 13 5.18 -36.97 -11.06
C VAL A 13 4.76 -35.95 -10.02
N THR A 14 4.97 -36.22 -8.73
CA THR A 14 4.65 -35.27 -7.66
C THR A 14 5.47 -33.99 -7.77
N LEU A 15 6.78 -34.09 -8.05
CA LEU A 15 7.65 -32.92 -8.25
C LEU A 15 7.24 -32.10 -9.47
N LEU A 16 6.96 -32.75 -10.61
CA LEU A 16 6.53 -32.08 -11.83
C LEU A 16 5.16 -31.44 -11.68
N ALA A 17 4.20 -32.13 -11.05
CA ALA A 17 2.87 -31.59 -10.78
C ALA A 17 2.94 -30.41 -9.81
N SER A 18 3.79 -30.49 -8.77
CA SER A 18 4.00 -29.39 -7.82
C SER A 18 4.67 -28.19 -8.49
N GLY A 19 5.66 -28.43 -9.36
CA GLY A 19 6.32 -27.38 -10.14
C GLY A 19 5.40 -26.70 -11.14
N ALA A 20 4.59 -27.46 -11.87
CA ALA A 20 3.60 -26.94 -12.80
C ALA A 20 2.50 -26.15 -12.08
N LEU A 21 2.01 -26.66 -10.95
CA LEU A 21 1.04 -25.97 -10.10
C LEU A 21 1.62 -24.68 -9.53
N TYR A 22 2.84 -24.72 -9.00
CA TYR A 22 3.54 -23.53 -8.51
C TYR A 22 3.72 -22.49 -9.62
N HIS A 23 4.14 -22.91 -10.82
CA HIS A 23 4.35 -22.00 -11.94
C HIS A 23 3.03 -21.40 -12.46
N ALA A 24 1.96 -22.19 -12.51
CA ALA A 24 0.63 -21.70 -12.87
C ALA A 24 0.11 -20.67 -11.85
N LEU A 25 0.27 -20.94 -10.55
CA LEU A 25 -0.09 -20.02 -9.46
C LEU A 25 0.84 -18.79 -9.38
N ALA A 26 2.06 -18.90 -9.88
CA ALA A 26 3.04 -17.82 -9.93
C ALA A 26 2.87 -16.86 -11.12
N ARG A 27 1.98 -17.14 -12.08
CA ARG A 27 1.63 -16.21 -13.17
C ARG A 27 0.67 -15.14 -12.67
N ASP A 28 0.89 -13.89 -13.08
CA ASP A 28 0.01 -12.79 -12.68
C ASP A 28 -1.38 -13.00 -13.25
N SER A 29 -2.39 -12.88 -12.39
CA SER A 29 -3.78 -13.07 -12.78
C SER A 29 -4.25 -11.90 -13.65
N ALA A 30 -5.25 -12.15 -14.50
CA ALA A 30 -5.93 -11.07 -15.22
C ALA A 30 -6.47 -10.00 -14.26
N GLU A 31 -6.89 -10.41 -13.06
CA GLU A 31 -7.35 -9.52 -12.01
C GLU A 31 -6.25 -8.57 -11.51
N LEU A 32 -5.03 -9.07 -11.29
CA LEU A 32 -3.88 -8.27 -10.88
C LEU A 32 -3.44 -7.29 -11.98
N ASN A 33 -3.47 -7.72 -13.25
CA ASN A 33 -3.21 -6.83 -14.38
C ASN A 33 -4.27 -5.72 -14.49
N ASN A 34 -5.55 -6.06 -14.31
CA ASN A 34 -6.62 -5.07 -14.29
C ASN A 34 -6.47 -4.09 -13.12
N ALA A 35 -6.05 -4.58 -11.95
CA ALA A 35 -5.75 -3.73 -10.78
C ALA A 35 -4.61 -2.76 -11.06
N ALA A 36 -3.53 -3.22 -11.71
CA ALA A 36 -2.43 -2.37 -12.14
C ALA A 36 -2.89 -1.24 -13.07
N THR A 37 -3.77 -1.54 -14.03
CA THR A 37 -4.37 -0.52 -14.91
C THR A 37 -5.18 0.51 -14.11
N ARG A 38 -5.95 0.09 -13.10
CA ARG A 38 -6.75 1.00 -12.26
C ARG A 38 -5.88 1.90 -11.39
N VAL A 39 -4.73 1.41 -10.90
CA VAL A 39 -3.75 2.26 -10.17
C VAL A 39 -3.32 3.45 -11.02
N ALA A 40 -3.04 3.23 -12.31
CA ALA A 40 -2.61 4.30 -13.22
C ALA A 40 -3.72 5.33 -13.51
N GLN A 41 -4.99 4.94 -13.38
CA GLN A 41 -6.16 5.79 -13.64
C GLN A 41 -6.52 6.72 -12.49
N VAL A 42 -5.88 6.60 -11.32
CA VAL A 42 -6.16 7.51 -10.21
C VAL A 42 -5.84 8.93 -10.65
N PRO A 43 -6.78 9.89 -10.52
CA PRO A 43 -6.63 11.22 -11.09
C PRO A 43 -5.50 11.99 -10.40
N THR A 44 -4.88 12.88 -11.14
CA THR A 44 -3.87 13.82 -10.61
C THR A 44 -4.50 15.04 -9.97
N VAL A 45 -5.81 15.25 -10.08
CA VAL A 45 -6.53 16.36 -9.46
C VAL A 45 -7.62 15.80 -8.56
N VAL A 46 -7.62 16.21 -7.29
CA VAL A 46 -8.62 15.81 -6.29
C VAL A 46 -9.00 17.03 -5.48
N GLY A 47 -10.22 17.55 -5.67
CA GLY A 47 -10.66 18.76 -5.00
C GLY A 47 -9.72 19.94 -5.26
N ASP A 48 -9.15 20.51 -4.20
CA ASP A 48 -8.17 21.60 -4.28
C ASP A 48 -6.71 21.13 -4.49
N TRP A 49 -6.48 19.82 -4.63
CA TRP A 49 -5.15 19.23 -4.69
C TRP A 49 -4.73 18.87 -6.12
N ASP A 50 -3.57 19.36 -6.54
CA ASP A 50 -2.93 19.01 -7.82
C ASP A 50 -1.70 18.13 -7.57
N ALA A 51 -1.59 17.05 -8.35
CA ALA A 51 -0.51 16.09 -8.22
C ALA A 51 0.56 16.26 -9.29
N ARG A 52 1.81 16.04 -8.87
CA ARG A 52 2.95 15.80 -9.74
C ARG A 52 3.58 14.45 -9.43
N ASP A 53 3.93 13.70 -10.47
CA ASP A 53 4.65 12.46 -10.30
C ASP A 53 6.06 12.71 -9.73
N VAL A 54 6.50 11.80 -8.86
CA VAL A 54 7.85 11.79 -8.29
C VAL A 54 8.56 10.54 -8.79
N THR A 55 9.72 10.75 -9.41
CA THR A 55 10.56 9.64 -9.86
C THR A 55 11.21 8.96 -8.66
N THR A 56 11.27 7.64 -8.70
CA THR A 56 11.80 6.80 -7.62
C THR A 56 12.44 5.54 -8.18
N ASP A 57 13.18 4.81 -7.35
CA ASP A 57 13.80 3.56 -7.74
C ASP A 57 12.77 2.43 -7.86
N HIS A 58 12.60 1.90 -9.07
CA HIS A 58 11.71 0.79 -9.37
C HIS A 58 12.08 -0.50 -8.62
N ALA A 59 13.36 -0.71 -8.31
CA ALA A 59 13.82 -1.93 -7.65
C ALA A 59 13.23 -2.05 -6.23
N ALA A 60 13.14 -0.94 -5.48
CA ALA A 60 12.61 -0.93 -4.13
C ALA A 60 11.13 -1.38 -4.07
N PHE A 61 10.32 -0.91 -5.02
CA PHE A 61 8.89 -1.28 -5.09
C PHE A 61 8.68 -2.71 -5.58
N ALA A 62 9.48 -3.18 -6.54
CA ALA A 62 9.47 -4.57 -6.97
C ALA A 62 9.85 -5.51 -5.81
N GLN A 63 10.83 -5.14 -4.99
CA GLN A 63 11.23 -5.89 -3.79
C GLN A 63 10.11 -5.91 -2.73
N ALA A 64 9.37 -4.82 -2.57
CA ALA A 64 8.18 -4.78 -1.72
C ALA A 64 7.04 -5.68 -2.24
N GLY A 65 7.09 -6.10 -3.51
CA GLY A 65 6.10 -6.95 -4.16
C GLY A 65 5.04 -6.20 -4.95
N ALA A 66 5.28 -4.93 -5.29
CA ALA A 66 4.39 -4.15 -6.13
C ALA A 66 4.53 -4.57 -7.61
N ASN A 67 3.41 -4.90 -8.23
CA ASN A 67 3.28 -5.13 -9.68
C ASN A 67 3.06 -3.81 -10.43
N ALA A 68 2.35 -2.85 -9.80
CA ALA A 68 2.25 -1.48 -10.28
C ALA A 68 2.20 -0.52 -9.10
N TYR A 69 2.71 0.68 -9.31
CA TYR A 69 2.72 1.72 -8.30
C TYR A 69 2.94 3.10 -8.93
N TRP A 70 2.69 4.14 -8.17
CA TRP A 70 3.20 5.47 -8.43
C TRP A 70 3.51 6.20 -7.13
N MET A 71 4.34 7.23 -7.24
CA MET A 71 4.58 8.21 -6.18
C MET A 71 4.20 9.58 -6.70
N ARG A 72 3.36 10.31 -5.96
CA ARG A 72 2.91 11.64 -6.34
C ARG A 72 2.95 12.57 -5.15
N VAL A 73 3.38 13.80 -5.37
CA VAL A 73 3.14 14.88 -4.42
C VAL A 73 1.87 15.61 -4.83
N TYR A 74 0.88 15.63 -3.95
CA TYR A 74 -0.32 16.44 -4.08
C TYR A 74 -0.09 17.75 -3.31
N GLU A 75 -0.19 18.88 -4.00
CA GLU A 75 -0.14 20.22 -3.42
C GLU A 75 -1.56 20.79 -3.35
N ASN A 76 -1.97 21.25 -2.17
CA ASN A 76 -3.21 22.00 -2.03
C ASN A 76 -3.03 23.41 -2.60
N ARG A 77 -3.81 23.77 -3.62
CA ARG A 77 -3.70 25.08 -4.30
C ARG A 77 -3.89 26.28 -3.38
N LYS A 78 -4.72 26.14 -2.33
CA LYS A 78 -5.09 27.22 -1.41
C LYS A 78 -4.08 27.36 -0.28
N THR A 79 -3.72 26.25 0.37
CA THR A 79 -2.85 26.27 1.56
C THR A 79 -1.38 26.07 1.24
N LYS A 80 -1.06 25.65 0.00
CA LYS A 80 0.29 25.25 -0.43
C LYS A 80 0.89 24.10 0.36
N THR A 81 0.06 23.35 1.07
CA THR A 81 0.49 22.15 1.78
C THR A 81 0.73 21.02 0.79
N GLU A 82 1.88 20.37 0.90
CA GLU A 82 2.22 19.18 0.12
C GLU A 82 2.04 17.90 0.93
N VAL A 83 1.52 16.86 0.28
CA VAL A 83 1.48 15.48 0.79
C VAL A 83 2.05 14.54 -0.26
N LEU A 84 2.99 13.68 0.14
CA LEU A 84 3.52 12.60 -0.69
C LEU A 84 2.63 11.37 -0.53
N VAL A 85 2.10 10.90 -1.65
CA VAL A 85 1.24 9.73 -1.74
C VAL A 85 1.96 8.64 -2.52
N ILE A 86 1.96 7.43 -1.97
CA ILE A 86 2.46 6.23 -2.65
C ILE A 86 1.30 5.24 -2.71
N LEU A 87 0.85 4.93 -3.91
CA LEU A 87 -0.14 3.88 -4.15
C LEU A 87 0.52 2.72 -4.85
N MET A 88 0.33 1.52 -4.33
CA MET A 88 0.87 0.27 -4.86
C MET A 88 -0.25 -0.75 -5.02
N THR A 89 -0.09 -1.64 -5.99
CA THR A 89 -0.83 -2.89 -6.08
C THR A 89 0.12 -4.05 -6.36
N GLY A 90 -0.18 -5.21 -5.79
CA GLY A 90 0.63 -6.40 -5.99
C GLY A 90 -0.01 -7.65 -5.41
N ARG A 91 0.69 -8.77 -5.51
CA ARG A 91 0.25 -10.03 -4.88
C ARG A 91 0.14 -9.88 -3.37
N SER A 92 -1.00 -10.29 -2.82
CA SER A 92 -1.33 -10.17 -1.39
C SER A 92 -0.19 -10.62 -0.47
N GLY A 93 0.31 -11.85 -0.66
CA GLY A 93 1.28 -12.45 0.25
C GLY A 93 2.58 -11.65 0.42
N LYS A 94 3.09 -11.01 -0.64
CA LYS A 94 4.29 -10.15 -0.56
C LYS A 94 3.94 -8.76 -0.04
N MET A 95 2.84 -8.17 -0.52
CA MET A 95 2.44 -6.80 -0.16
C MET A 95 1.99 -6.66 1.30
N ALA A 96 1.48 -7.75 1.90
CA ALA A 96 1.00 -7.77 3.27
C ALA A 96 2.14 -7.65 4.31
N VAL A 97 3.33 -8.18 4.03
CA VAL A 97 4.41 -8.30 5.04
C VAL A 97 5.37 -7.12 5.06
N HIS A 98 5.38 -6.29 4.01
CA HIS A 98 6.22 -5.11 3.99
C HIS A 98 5.51 -4.02 4.81
N THR A 99 6.13 -3.50 5.88
CA THR A 99 5.55 -2.42 6.70
C THR A 99 6.37 -1.13 6.53
N PRO A 100 5.83 0.04 6.89
CA PRO A 100 6.59 1.29 6.77
C PRO A 100 7.91 1.32 7.51
N GLU A 101 8.01 0.63 8.65
CA GLU A 101 9.24 0.54 9.44
C GLU A 101 10.40 -0.04 8.61
N ILE A 102 10.09 -0.95 7.67
CA ILE A 102 11.09 -1.51 6.76
C ILE A 102 11.49 -0.48 5.69
N CYS A 103 10.51 0.13 4.99
CA CYS A 103 10.80 1.08 3.91
C CYS A 103 11.49 2.35 4.42
N TYR A 104 10.91 2.95 5.46
CA TYR A 104 11.37 4.21 6.02
C TYR A 104 12.62 4.02 6.87
N GLY A 105 12.76 2.87 7.54
CA GLY A 105 14.02 2.46 8.18
C GLY A 105 15.19 2.38 7.20
N GLY A 106 14.98 1.77 6.03
CA GLY A 106 15.97 1.76 4.95
C GLY A 106 16.35 3.15 4.43
N ALA A 107 15.44 4.13 4.56
CA ALA A 107 15.68 5.54 4.21
C ALA A 107 16.24 6.39 5.38
N GLY A 108 16.59 5.74 6.50
CA GLY A 108 17.20 6.34 7.68
C GLY A 108 16.21 6.90 8.72
N TYR A 109 14.91 6.68 8.55
CA TYR A 109 13.90 7.11 9.52
C TYR A 109 13.69 6.09 10.63
N GLU A 110 13.47 6.61 11.82
CA GLU A 110 13.10 5.85 13.01
C GLU A 110 11.67 6.21 13.41
N LEU A 111 10.91 5.19 13.83
CA LEU A 111 9.59 5.36 14.41
C LEU A 111 9.71 6.04 15.79
N ARG A 112 9.00 7.15 16.01
CA ARG A 112 9.09 7.96 17.24
C ARG A 112 7.89 7.82 18.16
N GLU A 113 6.84 7.12 17.75
CA GLU A 113 5.65 6.89 18.54
C GLU A 113 5.01 5.53 18.21
N THR A 114 4.17 5.02 19.11
CA THR A 114 3.35 3.84 18.83
C THR A 114 2.32 4.18 17.76
N PRO A 115 2.22 3.38 16.68
CA PRO A 115 1.22 3.60 15.64
C PRO A 115 -0.21 3.59 16.21
N ALA A 116 -1.04 4.53 15.77
CA ALA A 116 -2.44 4.63 16.15
C ALA A 116 -3.35 4.45 14.93
N ALA A 117 -4.51 3.83 15.11
CA ALA A 117 -5.49 3.65 14.02
C ALA A 117 -6.52 4.78 14.01
N VAL A 118 -6.59 5.53 12.90
CA VAL A 118 -7.55 6.63 12.66
C VAL A 118 -8.58 6.20 11.63
N ALA A 119 -9.86 6.48 11.88
CA ALA A 119 -10.95 6.23 10.96
C ALA A 119 -11.23 7.46 10.08
N PHE A 120 -11.55 7.23 8.81
CA PHE A 120 -11.79 8.28 7.81
C PHE A 120 -13.21 8.29 7.24
N THR A 121 -14.01 7.25 7.51
CA THR A 121 -15.44 7.21 7.22
C THR A 121 -16.26 7.27 8.52
N ALA A 122 -17.49 7.77 8.43
CA ALA A 122 -18.37 7.92 9.59
C ALA A 122 -18.76 6.59 10.24
N ASP A 123 -18.87 5.52 9.43
CA ASP A 123 -19.09 4.15 9.87
C ASP A 123 -17.82 3.47 10.42
N GLY A 124 -16.67 4.12 10.29
CA GLY A 124 -15.37 3.60 10.74
C GLY A 124 -14.79 2.47 9.87
N ALA A 125 -15.35 2.21 8.69
CA ALA A 125 -14.92 1.14 7.79
C ALA A 125 -13.49 1.36 7.24
N ASP A 126 -13.19 2.58 6.79
CA ASP A 126 -11.87 2.95 6.28
C ASP A 126 -10.97 3.44 7.43
N ARG A 127 -9.96 2.64 7.76
CA ARG A 127 -9.00 2.92 8.84
C ARG A 127 -7.56 2.89 8.34
N PHE A 128 -6.78 3.85 8.82
CA PHE A 128 -5.35 3.96 8.55
C PHE A 128 -4.58 3.96 9.85
N TRP A 129 -3.46 3.25 9.86
CA TRP A 129 -2.43 3.51 10.85
C TRP A 129 -1.84 4.89 10.62
N THR A 130 -1.40 5.55 11.69
CA THR A 130 -0.62 6.77 11.63
C THR A 130 0.50 6.74 12.65
N ALA A 131 1.66 7.27 12.28
CA ALA A 131 2.78 7.45 13.16
C ALA A 131 3.70 8.60 12.74
N HIS A 132 4.51 9.06 13.69
CA HIS A 132 5.62 10.00 13.51
C HIS A 132 6.92 9.23 13.28
N PHE A 133 7.58 9.54 12.18
CA PHE A 133 8.92 9.08 11.84
C PHE A 133 9.89 10.25 11.88
N ALA A 134 11.12 10.03 12.31
CA ALA A 134 12.16 11.05 12.25
C ALA A 134 13.53 10.49 11.90
N LYS A 135 14.37 11.29 11.25
CA LYS A 135 15.75 10.94 10.95
C LYS A 135 16.70 12.10 11.21
N PRO A 136 17.97 11.82 11.55
CA PRO A 136 18.98 12.86 11.65
C PRO A 136 19.32 13.40 10.25
N GLY A 137 19.16 14.70 10.07
CA GLY A 137 19.55 15.39 8.83
C GLY A 137 18.68 15.07 7.60
N GLY A 138 19.02 15.72 6.48
CA GLY A 138 18.21 15.69 5.26
C GLY A 138 17.13 16.77 5.21
N ALA A 139 16.47 16.90 4.05
CA ALA A 139 15.49 17.95 3.79
C ALA A 139 14.21 17.81 4.62
N VAL A 140 13.73 16.58 4.82
CA VAL A 140 12.59 16.28 5.70
C VAL A 140 13.09 15.41 6.84
N GLN A 141 13.14 16.01 8.03
CA GLN A 141 13.66 15.35 9.24
C GLN A 141 12.55 14.69 10.05
N HIS A 142 11.33 15.24 10.00
CA HIS A 142 10.16 14.74 10.69
C HIS A 142 9.04 14.49 9.69
N LEU A 143 8.40 13.33 9.80
CA LEU A 143 7.38 12.88 8.86
C LEU A 143 6.18 12.33 9.63
N ARG A 144 4.98 12.80 9.30
CA ARG A 144 3.74 12.10 9.64
C ARG A 144 3.43 11.15 8.49
N LEU A 145 3.19 9.88 8.78
CA LEU A 145 2.80 8.87 7.80
C LEU A 145 1.44 8.27 8.18
N PHE A 146 0.57 8.11 7.20
CA PHE A 146 -0.65 7.32 7.25
C PHE A 146 -0.53 6.13 6.31
N TRP A 147 -0.97 4.94 6.73
CA TRP A 147 -0.98 3.77 5.86
C TRP A 147 -2.11 2.78 6.10
N ALA A 148 -2.52 2.09 5.03
CA ALA A 148 -3.49 1.02 5.08
C ALA A 148 -3.32 0.05 3.90
N TRP A 149 -3.99 -1.10 4.01
CA TRP A 149 -4.14 -2.09 2.95
C TRP A 149 -5.61 -2.18 2.53
N ASN A 150 -5.87 -2.52 1.28
CA ASN A 150 -7.24 -2.71 0.77
C ASN A 150 -7.27 -3.81 -0.30
N ALA A 151 -8.15 -4.79 -0.12
CA ALA A 151 -8.41 -5.85 -1.12
C ALA A 151 -9.76 -5.69 -1.82
N ARG A 152 -10.76 -5.12 -1.15
CA ARG A 152 -12.19 -5.25 -1.51
C ARG A 152 -13.02 -3.96 -1.41
N GLY A 153 -12.37 -2.80 -1.32
CA GLY A 153 -13.06 -1.50 -1.22
C GLY A 153 -13.06 -0.88 0.17
N GLU A 154 -12.45 -1.55 1.16
CA GLU A 154 -12.28 -1.03 2.53
C GLU A 154 -10.81 -0.97 2.91
N TRP A 155 -10.34 0.20 3.35
CA TRP A 155 -8.98 0.40 3.83
C TRP A 155 -8.85 -0.07 5.27
N LYS A 156 -7.88 -0.95 5.53
CA LYS A 156 -7.68 -1.58 6.83
C LYS A 156 -6.31 -1.25 7.41
N ALA A 157 -6.33 -0.77 8.64
CA ALA A 157 -5.19 -0.68 9.55
C ALA A 157 -4.98 -2.04 10.25
N SER A 158 -4.47 -3.03 9.52
CA SER A 158 -4.27 -4.39 10.06
C SER A 158 -3.02 -4.48 10.95
N THR A 159 -3.13 -5.18 12.09
CA THR A 159 -1.98 -5.62 12.90
C THR A 159 -1.39 -6.96 12.43
N VAL A 160 -2.14 -7.73 11.65
CA VAL A 160 -1.80 -9.09 11.19
C VAL A 160 -2.07 -9.25 9.68
N PRO A 161 -1.54 -8.36 8.82
CA PRO A 161 -1.93 -8.28 7.40
C PRO A 161 -1.75 -9.60 6.64
N ARG A 162 -0.70 -10.38 6.95
CA ARG A 162 -0.47 -11.70 6.32
C ARG A 162 -1.63 -12.67 6.50
N TRP A 163 -2.25 -12.66 7.68
CA TRP A 163 -3.38 -13.54 7.99
C TRP A 163 -4.69 -12.93 7.53
N GLN A 164 -4.87 -11.62 7.73
CA GLN A 164 -6.09 -10.94 7.35
C GLN A 164 -6.36 -10.98 5.84
N PHE A 165 -5.32 -10.92 5.02
CA PHE A 165 -5.44 -10.93 3.55
C PHE A 165 -5.06 -12.27 2.92
N LEU A 166 -5.06 -13.35 3.73
CA LEU A 166 -4.78 -14.68 3.23
C LEU A 166 -5.80 -15.09 2.17
N GLY A 167 -5.32 -15.53 1.02
CA GLY A 167 -6.17 -15.95 -0.10
C GLY A 167 -6.67 -14.80 -0.99
N GLU A 168 -6.44 -13.53 -0.62
CA GLU A 168 -6.75 -12.42 -1.51
C GLU A 168 -5.83 -12.46 -2.75
N PRO A 169 -6.39 -12.30 -3.96
CA PRO A 169 -5.61 -12.41 -5.20
C PRO A 169 -4.61 -11.25 -5.35
N LEU A 170 -4.95 -10.08 -4.81
CA LEU A 170 -4.15 -8.86 -4.84
C LEU A 170 -4.38 -8.03 -3.58
N LEU A 171 -3.48 -7.09 -3.33
CA LEU A 171 -3.66 -6.02 -2.36
C LEU A 171 -3.28 -4.69 -2.98
N TYR A 172 -4.09 -3.69 -2.68
CA TYR A 172 -3.66 -2.30 -2.74
C TYR A 172 -3.06 -1.89 -1.41
N LYS A 173 -2.10 -0.97 -1.49
CA LYS A 173 -1.48 -0.38 -0.33
C LYS A 173 -1.28 1.10 -0.58
N LEU A 174 -1.70 1.92 0.39
CA LEU A 174 -1.66 3.36 0.30
C LEU A 174 -0.85 3.93 1.46
N TYR A 175 0.13 4.76 1.12
CA TYR A 175 0.86 5.60 2.04
C TYR A 175 0.56 7.06 1.73
N VAL A 176 0.27 7.85 2.75
CA VAL A 176 0.15 9.30 2.65
C VAL A 176 1.03 9.92 3.72
N SER A 177 1.98 10.74 3.32
CA SER A 177 2.96 11.31 4.24
C SER A 177 3.22 12.78 3.98
N ARG A 178 3.63 13.51 5.01
CA ARG A 178 4.08 14.89 4.86
C ARG A 178 5.20 15.23 5.84
N GLY A 179 6.01 16.21 5.48
CA GLY A 179 6.94 16.83 6.42
C GLY A 179 6.19 17.48 7.58
N LEU A 180 6.79 17.40 8.77
CA LEU A 180 6.37 18.14 9.95
C LEU A 180 7.36 19.26 10.21
N GLU A 181 6.82 20.47 10.38
CA GLU A 181 7.60 21.60 10.89
C GLU A 181 7.90 21.41 12.38
N PRO A 182 9.03 21.93 12.89
CA PRO A 182 9.31 21.98 14.32
C PRO A 182 8.23 22.79 15.06
N GLY A 183 7.56 22.19 16.04
CA GLY A 183 6.51 22.86 16.81
C GLY A 183 5.62 21.89 17.60
N PRO A 184 4.62 22.39 18.34
CA PRO A 184 3.63 21.55 19.01
C PRO A 184 2.92 20.68 17.97
N GLY A 185 2.90 19.37 18.21
CA GLY A 185 2.35 18.40 17.27
C GLY A 185 0.87 18.65 16.97
N VAL A 186 0.49 18.61 15.69
CA VAL A 186 -0.92 18.61 15.28
C VAL A 186 -1.49 17.22 15.56
N ALA A 187 -2.66 17.17 16.21
CA ALA A 187 -3.38 15.91 16.41
C ALA A 187 -3.59 15.21 15.04
N PRO A 188 -3.39 13.89 14.92
CA PRO A 188 -3.43 13.22 13.61
C PRO A 188 -4.73 13.43 12.83
N THR A 189 -5.86 13.57 13.53
CA THR A 189 -7.17 13.84 12.92
C THR A 189 -7.30 15.24 12.33
N ASN A 190 -6.49 16.20 12.77
CA ASN A 190 -6.48 17.58 12.28
C ASN A 190 -5.30 17.84 11.32
N ASP A 191 -4.53 16.80 11.00
CA ASP A 191 -3.38 16.89 10.12
C ASP A 191 -3.82 17.16 8.66
N PRO A 192 -3.11 18.01 7.90
CA PRO A 192 -3.40 18.22 6.48
C PRO A 192 -3.39 16.92 5.64
N ALA A 193 -2.58 15.93 5.98
CA ALA A 193 -2.63 14.63 5.32
C ALA A 193 -3.92 13.85 5.63
N ALA A 194 -4.49 14.05 6.83
CA ALA A 194 -5.80 13.51 7.18
C ALA A 194 -6.94 14.25 6.44
N GLN A 195 -6.82 15.57 6.25
CA GLN A 195 -7.74 16.32 5.39
C GLN A 195 -7.69 15.78 3.96
N PHE A 196 -6.49 15.65 3.38
CA PHE A 196 -6.32 15.07 2.04
C PHE A 196 -6.95 13.68 1.93
N LEU A 197 -6.71 12.79 2.91
CA LEU A 197 -7.32 11.46 2.92
C LEU A 197 -8.85 11.50 2.87
N ARG A 198 -9.50 12.41 3.60
CA ARG A 198 -10.97 12.57 3.54
C ARG A 198 -11.48 12.91 2.14
N GLU A 199 -10.74 13.72 1.38
CA GLU A 199 -11.08 14.08 -0.01
C GLU A 199 -10.69 12.98 -1.00
N PHE A 200 -9.57 12.31 -0.76
CA PHE A 200 -8.97 11.33 -1.66
C PHE A 200 -9.62 9.96 -1.63
N LEU A 201 -10.01 9.47 -0.45
CA LEU A 201 -10.53 8.11 -0.29
C LEU A 201 -11.77 7.80 -1.15
N PRO A 202 -12.78 8.69 -1.27
CA PRO A 202 -13.90 8.46 -2.18
C PRO A 202 -13.46 8.33 -3.66
N VAL A 203 -12.48 9.13 -4.08
CA VAL A 203 -11.98 9.16 -5.46
C VAL A 203 -11.17 7.90 -5.78
N VAL A 204 -10.21 7.55 -4.92
CA VAL A 204 -9.38 6.36 -5.12
C VAL A 204 -10.21 5.09 -5.01
N ASN A 205 -11.16 5.00 -4.08
CA ASN A 205 -12.05 3.84 -3.98
C ASN A 205 -12.89 3.65 -5.25
N ARG A 206 -13.48 4.73 -5.77
CA ARG A 206 -14.22 4.68 -7.04
C ARG A 206 -13.34 4.23 -8.21
N THR A 207 -12.09 4.69 -8.25
CA THR A 207 -11.16 4.32 -9.32
C THR A 207 -10.75 2.85 -9.24
N LEU A 208 -10.45 2.36 -8.03
CA LEU A 208 -9.91 1.02 -7.83
C LEU A 208 -10.98 -0.09 -7.77
N PHE A 209 -12.23 0.24 -7.45
CA PHE A 209 -13.31 -0.72 -7.22
C PHE A 209 -14.62 -0.40 -7.95
N GLY A 210 -14.74 0.77 -8.59
CA GLY A 210 -15.99 1.22 -9.22
C GLY A 210 -17.03 1.67 -8.19
N SER A 211 -18.31 1.53 -8.54
CA SER A 211 -19.46 1.81 -7.64
C SER A 211 -19.75 0.67 -6.66
N GLU A 212 -19.14 -0.50 -6.85
CA GLU A 212 -19.34 -1.67 -6.02
C GLU A 212 -18.30 -1.69 -4.89
N ARG A 213 -18.65 -1.15 -3.73
CA ARG A 213 -18.03 -1.65 -2.49
C ARG A 213 -18.61 -3.03 -2.27
N ALA A 214 -17.76 -4.06 -2.24
CA ALA A 214 -18.22 -5.40 -1.92
C ALA A 214 -18.79 -5.37 -0.49
N SER A 215 -20.11 -5.54 -0.39
CA SER A 215 -20.86 -5.68 0.86
C SER A 215 -20.43 -6.90 1.64
#